data_AF-A0A4P5SR11-F1
#
_entry.id   AF-A0A4P5SR11-F1
#
_cell.length_a   1.000
_cell.length_b   1.000
_cell.length_c   1.000
_cell.angle_alpha   90.00
_cell.angle_beta   90.00
_cell.angle_gamma   90.00
#
_symmetry.space_group_name_H-M   'P 1'
#
loop_
_entity.id
_entity.type
_entity.pdbx_description
1 polymer ?
#
loop_
_entity_poly.entity_id
_entity_poly.type
_entity_poly.pdbx_seq_one_letter_code
_entity_poly.pdbx_strand_id
1 'polypeptide(L)' 'MSATLGIRLKNPAHPGGFIRHEIIEPLGLSVTAAAEILGVTRTTLSTFLNERARLSPEMALRVEKAFGISMDTLMQMQKS' A
#
# COMPACT_ATOMS: atom_id res chain seq x y z
N MET A 1 -18.76 -27.07 12.28
CA MET A 1 -19.71 -26.65 11.23
C MET A 1 -19.82 -25.14 11.29
N SER A 2 -18.88 -24.48 10.61
CA SER A 2 -19.12 -23.62 9.44
C SER A 2 -19.92 -22.35 9.77
N ALA A 3 -19.19 -21.28 10.06
CA ALA A 3 -19.65 -19.92 9.86
C ALA A 3 -18.69 -19.27 8.87
N THR A 4 -19.06 -19.38 7.61
CA THR A 4 -18.76 -18.55 6.45
C THR A 4 -17.69 -17.48 6.69
N LEU A 5 -16.47 -17.75 6.22
CA LEU A 5 -15.44 -16.75 5.98
C LEU A 5 -16.04 -15.73 5.01
N GLY A 6 -16.59 -14.64 5.54
CA GLY A 6 -16.98 -13.50 4.75
C GLY A 6 -15.71 -12.90 4.16
N ILE A 7 -15.28 -13.41 3.01
CA ILE A 7 -14.29 -12.77 2.15
C ILE A 7 -14.95 -11.46 1.73
N ARG A 8 -14.78 -10.45 2.56
CA ARG A 8 -15.06 -9.08 2.21
C ARG A 8 -14.03 -8.70 1.16
N LEU A 9 -14.32 -9.00 -0.09
CA LEU A 9 -13.78 -8.29 -1.24
C LEU A 9 -14.23 -6.83 -1.12
N LYS A 10 -13.61 -6.09 -0.21
CA LYS A 10 -13.83 -4.66 -0.04
C LYS A 10 -13.10 -3.97 -1.19
N ASN A 11 -13.86 -3.77 -2.27
CA ASN A 11 -13.77 -2.60 -3.15
C ASN A 11 -12.43 -2.44 -3.90
N PRO A 12 -12.31 -1.53 -4.88
CA PRO A 12 -11.25 -1.57 -5.90
C PRO A 12 -9.87 -1.54 -5.25
N ALA A 13 -8.91 -2.24 -5.85
CA ALA A 13 -7.56 -2.40 -5.34
C ALA A 13 -6.85 -1.04 -5.21
N HIS A 14 -7.04 -0.34 -4.09
CA HIS A 14 -6.31 0.87 -3.82
C HIS A 14 -4.86 0.48 -3.52
N PRO A 15 -3.86 1.04 -4.23
CA PRO A 15 -2.46 0.68 -4.04
C PRO A 15 -1.99 0.83 -2.58
N GLY A 16 -2.55 1.81 -1.87
CA GLY A 16 -2.28 2.03 -0.45
C GLY A 16 -2.80 0.92 0.47
N GLY A 17 -4.00 0.40 0.23
CA GLY A 17 -4.54 -0.74 0.99
C GLY A 17 -3.75 -2.01 0.69
N PHE A 18 -3.38 -2.22 -0.57
CA PHE A 18 -2.52 -3.32 -1.01
C PHE A 18 -1.16 -3.30 -0.30
N ILE A 19 -0.45 -2.17 -0.32
CA ILE A 19 0.86 -2.03 0.33
C ILE A 19 0.78 -2.28 1.84
N ARG A 20 -0.31 -1.85 2.49
CA ARG A 20 -0.51 -2.12 3.91
C ARG A 20 -0.58 -3.63 4.19
N HIS A 21 -1.41 -4.37 3.45
CA HIS A 21 -1.67 -5.78 3.69
C HIS A 21 -0.56 -6.71 3.18
N GLU A 22 0.11 -6.36 2.08
CA GLU A 22 1.12 -7.22 1.44
C GLU A 22 2.55 -6.88 1.86
N ILE A 23 2.81 -5.66 2.34
CA ILE A 23 4.17 -5.22 2.71
C ILE A 23 4.26 -4.90 4.19
N ILE A 24 3.44 -3.97 4.69
CA ILE A 24 3.58 -3.44 6.05
C ILE A 24 3.26 -4.51 7.10
N GLU A 25 2.11 -5.18 6.96
CA GLU A 25 1.66 -6.22 7.89
C GLU A 25 2.57 -7.46 7.89
N PRO A 26 2.98 -8.04 6.75
CA PRO A 26 3.85 -9.22 6.72
C PRO A 26 5.28 -8.94 7.17
N LEU A 27 5.81 -7.74 6.93
CA LEU A 27 7.13 -7.34 7.40
C LEU A 27 7.12 -6.84 8.86
N GLY A 28 5.94 -6.73 9.49
CA GLY A 28 5.80 -6.19 10.85
C GLY A 28 6.31 -4.75 10.96
N LEU A 29 6.33 -4.00 9.86
CA LEU A 29 6.86 -2.64 9.83
C LEU A 29 5.86 -1.68 10.46
N SER A 30 6.37 -0.72 11.24
CA SER A 30 5.56 0.42 11.62
C SER A 30 5.40 1.39 10.44
N VAL A 31 4.30 2.15 10.41
CA VAL A 31 4.10 3.21 9.41
C VAL A 31 5.24 4.22 9.44
N THR A 32 5.86 4.46 10.61
CA THR A 32 7.01 5.35 10.74
C THR A 32 8.24 4.76 10.04
N ALA A 33 8.58 3.51 10.32
CA ALA A 33 9.73 2.84 9.71
C ALA A 33 9.59 2.72 8.19
N ALA A 34 8.40 2.36 7.71
CA ALA A 34 8.14 2.31 6.27
C ALA A 34 8.22 3.69 5.61
N ALA A 35 7.80 4.76 6.31
CA ALA A 35 7.91 6.12 5.80
C ALA A 35 9.38 6.58 5.70
N GLU A 36 10.21 6.19 6.68
CA GLU A 36 11.65 6.43 6.66
C GLU A 36 12.34 5.71 5.50
N ILE A 37 12.02 4.43 5.27
CA ILE A 37 12.55 3.64 4.15
C ILE A 37 12.16 4.27 2.81
N LEU A 38 10.92 4.74 2.68
CA LEU A 38 10.40 5.37 1.47
C LEU A 38 10.85 6.84 1.30
N GLY A 39 11.50 7.45 2.31
CA GLY A 39 11.88 8.86 2.29
C GLY A 39 10.67 9.81 2.20
N VAL A 40 9.56 9.46 2.84
CA VAL A 40 8.31 10.25 2.88
C VAL A 40 7.96 10.62 4.31
N THR A 41 7.10 11.61 4.49
CA THR A 41 6.59 11.89 5.83
C THR A 41 5.67 10.76 6.29
N ARG A 42 5.66 10.46 7.60
CA ARG A 42 4.70 9.53 8.20
C ARG A 42 3.26 9.88 7.84
N THR A 43 2.91 11.18 7.78
CA THR A 43 1.58 11.65 7.42
C THR A 43 1.24 11.29 5.99
N THR A 44 2.17 11.51 5.04
CA THR A 44 1.99 11.14 3.63
C THR A 44 1.79 9.64 3.45
N LEU A 45 2.61 8.81 4.12
CA LEU A 45 2.43 7.37 4.04
C LEU A 45 1.12 6.94 4.68
N SER A 46 0.79 7.49 5.85
CA SER A 46 -0.47 7.19 6.55
C SER A 46 -1.71 7.54 5.71
N THR A 47 -1.75 8.70 5.06
CA THR A 47 -2.89 9.07 4.20
C THR A 47 -3.01 8.14 3.00
N PHE A 48 -1.88 7.72 2.43
CA PHE A 48 -1.83 6.76 1.34
C PHE A 48 -2.32 5.36 1.77
N LEU A 49 -1.79 4.81 2.87
CA LEU A 49 -2.19 3.50 3.43
C LEU A 49 -3.65 3.44 3.89
N ASN A 50 -4.25 4.59 4.20
CA ASN A 50 -5.66 4.71 4.56
C ASN A 50 -6.56 5.04 3.34
N GLU A 51 -6.05 4.89 2.12
CA GLU A 51 -6.80 5.10 0.86
C GLU A 51 -7.32 6.54 0.69
N ARG A 52 -6.69 7.51 1.37
CA ARG A 52 -7.03 8.94 1.33
C ARG A 52 -6.13 9.74 0.39
N ALA A 53 -5.15 9.11 -0.24
CA ALA A 53 -4.25 9.73 -1.20
C ALA A 53 -4.03 8.80 -2.39
N ARG A 54 -4.01 9.38 -3.59
CA ARG A 54 -3.62 8.65 -4.81
C ARG A 54 -2.11 8.38 -4.80
N LEU A 55 -1.72 7.24 -5.37
CA LEU A 55 -0.36 6.92 -5.76
C LEU A 55 0.11 7.90 -6.83
N SER A 56 1.16 8.65 -6.52
CA SER A 56 1.91 9.41 -7.52
C SER A 56 2.99 8.54 -8.16
N PRO A 57 3.43 8.83 -9.40
CA PRO A 57 4.53 8.11 -10.04
C PRO A 57 5.81 8.13 -9.17
N GLU A 58 6.06 9.25 -8.49
CA GLU A 58 7.20 9.38 -7.57
C GLU A 58 7.09 8.43 -6.36
N MET A 59 5.89 8.30 -5.78
CA MET A 59 5.63 7.35 -4.70
C MET A 59 5.76 5.91 -5.20
N ALA A 60 5.25 5.61 -6.39
CA ALA A 60 5.35 4.28 -7.00
C ALA A 60 6.82 3.86 -7.20
N LEU A 61 7.66 4.76 -7.71
CA LEU A 61 9.09 4.52 -7.88
C LEU A 61 9.81 4.30 -6.54
N ARG A 62 9.43 5.04 -5.50
CA ARG A 62 10.00 4.86 -4.15
C ARG A 62 9.62 3.49 -3.58
N VAL A 63 8.38 3.06 -3.76
CA VAL A 63 7.90 1.74 -3.33
C VAL A 63 8.61 0.63 -4.10
N GLU A 64 8.81 0.78 -5.40
CA GLU A 64 9.56 -0.17 -6.23
C GLU A 64 11.01 -0.31 -5.75
N LYS A 65 11.68 0.82 -5.46
CA LYS A 65 13.06 0.80 -4.95
C LYS A 65 13.17 0.23 -3.53
N ALA A 66 12.20 0.49 -2.67
CA ALA A 66 12.22 0.07 -1.27
C ALA A 66 11.82 -1.40 -1.08
N PHE A 67 10.82 -1.87 -1.82
CA PHE A 67 10.18 -3.16 -1.58
C PHE A 67 10.17 -4.07 -2.80
N GLY A 68 10.66 -3.61 -3.96
CA GLY A 68 10.76 -4.43 -5.18
C GLY A 68 9.43 -4.62 -5.93
N ILE A 69 8.37 -3.87 -5.59
CA ILE A 69 7.08 -3.98 -6.28
C ILE A 69 7.07 -3.05 -7.49
N SER A 70 6.80 -3.62 -8.68
CA SER A 70 6.79 -2.86 -9.94
C SER A 70 5.86 -1.65 -9.89
N MET A 71 6.40 -0.48 -10.23
CA MET A 71 5.62 0.76 -10.27
C MET A 71 4.43 0.65 -11.23
N ASP A 72 4.60 -0.03 -12.36
CA ASP A 72 3.55 -0.24 -13.37
C ASP A 72 2.37 -1.02 -12.80
N THR A 73 2.63 -2.04 -11.98
CA THR A 73 1.58 -2.83 -11.32
C THR A 73 0.77 -1.95 -10.36
N LEU A 74 1.44 -1.18 -9.52
CA LEU A 74 0.78 -0.28 -8.57
C LEU A 74 0.01 0.84 -9.29
N MET A 75 0.56 1.37 -10.38
CA MET A 75 -0.10 2.38 -11.21
C MET A 75 -1.30 1.80 -11.98
N GLN A 76 -1.25 0.54 -12.40
CA GLN A 76 -2.36 -0.15 -13.05
C GLN A 76 -3.51 -0.43 -12.06
N MET A 77 -3.19 -0.80 -10.82
CA MET A 77 -4.19 -0.96 -9.75
C MET A 77 -5.00 0.31 -9.51
N GLN A 78 -4.36 1.48 -9.57
CA GLN A 78 -5.04 2.77 -9.40
C GLN A 78 -5.94 3.19 -10.57
N LYS A 79 -5.74 2.64 -11.77
CA LYS A 79 -6.49 3.03 -12.96
C LYS A 79 -7.90 2.42 -13.04
N SER A 80 -8.32 1.63 -12.04
CA SER A 80 -9.60 0.91 -12.01
C SER A 80 -10.65 1.56 -11.12
#